data_AF-A0A523SMM9-F1
#
_entry.id   AF-A0A523SMM9-F1
#
_cell.length_a   1.000
_cell.length_b   1.000
_cell.length_c   1.000
_cell.angle_alpha   90.00
_cell.angle_beta   90.00
_cell.angle_gamma   90.00
#
_symmetry.space_group_name_H-M   'P 1'
#
loop_
_entity.id
_entity.type
_entity.pdbx_description
1 polymer ?
#
loop_
_entity_poly.entity_id
_entity_poly.type
_entity_poly.pdbx_seq_one_letter_code
_entity_poly.pdbx_strand_id
1 'polypeptide(L)'
;MNREFTTNWYIYRVCLHSISSKPNLQRDTNIRVCAKEVSPLCNREFNKLVLEAVDEGLSSLGDSPKQAIYFYLEKTFKIKRSEIPNRIEEFANALEQIFGHGAKLVEIQIMKLLYEKVGQAFVYFPEKDDLLFTEYMEAARCQIIPTSLSLSASHAR
;
A
#
# COMPACT_ATOMS: atom_id res chain seq x y z
N MET A 1 -15.46 -14.06 -5.70
CA MET A 1 -16.74 -13.35 -5.44
C MET A 1 -16.56 -11.92 -5.90
N ASN A 2 -17.49 -11.40 -6.71
CA ASN A 2 -17.34 -10.15 -7.44
C ASN A 2 -17.15 -8.96 -6.50
N ARG A 3 -16.04 -8.24 -6.70
CA ARG A 3 -15.67 -7.03 -5.97
C ARG A 3 -16.38 -5.86 -6.64
N GLU A 4 -17.60 -5.53 -6.23
CA GLU A 4 -18.27 -4.33 -6.75
C GLU A 4 -18.67 -3.44 -5.58
N PHE A 5 -17.89 -2.37 -5.41
CA PHE A 5 -18.41 -1.13 -4.85
C PHE A 5 -17.96 -0.03 -5.80
N THR A 6 -18.90 0.39 -6.64
CA THR A 6 -18.71 1.37 -7.70
C THR A 6 -18.19 2.70 -7.16
N THR A 7 -17.13 3.17 -7.83
CA THR A 7 -16.63 4.54 -7.88
C THR A 7 -16.19 5.15 -6.54
N ASN A 8 -14.94 4.90 -6.16
CA ASN A 8 -14.30 5.56 -5.02
C ASN A 8 -13.82 6.99 -5.37
N TRP A 9 -14.76 7.89 -5.66
CA TRP A 9 -14.50 9.32 -5.81
C TRP A 9 -13.86 9.94 -4.54
N TYR A 10 -14.03 9.30 -3.38
CA TYR A 10 -13.40 9.71 -2.11
C TYR A 10 -11.89 9.42 -2.04
N ILE A 11 -11.38 8.35 -2.68
CA ILE A 11 -9.94 8.08 -2.75
C ILE A 11 -9.24 9.14 -3.60
N TYR A 12 -9.83 9.54 -4.73
CA TYR A 12 -9.34 10.67 -5.53
C TYR A 12 -9.23 11.96 -4.71
N ARG A 13 -10.04 12.14 -3.67
CA ARG A 13 -9.96 13.31 -2.80
C ARG A 13 -8.88 13.18 -1.72
N VAL A 14 -8.63 11.98 -1.19
CA VAL A 14 -7.71 11.82 -0.05
C VAL A 14 -6.27 11.52 -0.49
N CYS A 15 -6.04 10.75 -1.55
CA CYS A 15 -4.69 10.50 -2.05
C CYS A 15 -4.13 11.64 -2.93
N LEU A 16 -5.00 12.53 -3.43
CA LEU A 16 -4.62 13.58 -4.40
C LEU A 16 -4.66 15.01 -3.82
N HIS A 17 -5.02 15.23 -2.55
CA HIS A 17 -5.09 16.59 -1.99
C HIS A 17 -3.71 17.24 -1.81
N SER A 18 -2.63 16.45 -1.78
CA SER A 18 -1.25 16.94 -1.87
C SER A 18 -0.87 17.40 -3.28
N ILE A 19 -1.70 17.10 -4.29
CA ILE A 19 -1.57 17.49 -5.70
C ILE A 19 -2.64 18.55 -6.03
N SER A 20 -2.95 19.46 -5.09
CA SER A 20 -3.83 20.60 -5.35
C SER A 20 -3.17 21.59 -6.31
N SER A 21 -3.27 21.28 -7.59
CA SER A 21 -3.31 22.17 -8.74
C SER A 21 -3.92 21.32 -9.86
N LYS A 22 -5.21 21.54 -10.14
CA LYS A 22 -5.96 20.82 -11.19
C LYS A 22 -5.11 20.69 -12.46
N PRO A 23 -4.86 19.49 -13.02
CA PRO A 23 -4.50 19.43 -14.42
C PRO A 23 -5.80 19.60 -15.19
N ASN A 24 -6.06 20.83 -15.63
CA ASN A 24 -6.82 20.99 -16.86
C ASN A 24 -6.13 20.13 -17.91
N LEU A 25 -6.92 19.38 -18.66
CA LEU A 25 -6.48 18.67 -19.85
C LEU A 25 -5.96 19.69 -20.87
N GLN A 26 -4.69 20.04 -20.74
CA GLN A 26 -3.88 20.65 -21.77
C GLN A 26 -2.44 20.22 -21.51
N ARG A 27 -1.95 19.39 -22.44
CA ARG A 27 -0.54 19.05 -22.57
C ARG A 27 0.21 20.36 -22.73
N ASP A 28 0.85 20.87 -21.70
CA ASP A 28 1.94 21.83 -21.82
C ASP A 28 2.89 21.77 -20.63
N THR A 29 4.16 21.79 -21.00
CA THR A 29 5.41 21.62 -20.29
C THR A 29 5.61 22.45 -19.02
N ASN A 30 6.37 21.86 -18.08
CA ASN A 30 7.05 22.46 -16.91
C ASN A 30 6.21 22.71 -15.63
N ILE A 31 5.89 21.63 -14.92
CA ILE A 31 5.75 21.69 -13.46
C ILE A 31 7.09 21.30 -12.86
N ARG A 32 7.83 22.30 -12.37
CA ARG A 32 9.04 22.09 -11.56
C ARG A 32 8.61 21.68 -10.15
N VAL A 33 8.21 20.42 -9.97
CA VAL A 33 8.11 19.81 -8.64
C VAL A 33 9.53 19.56 -8.15
N CYS A 34 9.84 20.00 -6.94
CA CYS A 34 11.10 19.73 -6.28
C CYS A 34 11.16 18.23 -5.98
N ALA A 35 11.62 17.45 -6.95
CA ALA A 35 11.88 16.04 -6.80
C ALA A 35 12.95 15.89 -5.71
N LYS A 36 12.51 15.53 -4.50
CA LYS A 36 13.42 14.85 -3.59
C LYS A 36 13.75 13.54 -4.30
N GLU A 37 14.98 13.43 -4.80
CA GLU A 37 15.51 12.19 -5.35
C GLU A 37 15.32 11.08 -4.31
N VAL A 38 14.36 10.19 -4.55
CA VAL A 38 14.15 9.04 -3.68
C VAL A 38 15.13 7.98 -4.11
N SER A 39 16.14 7.75 -3.27
CA SER A 39 17.04 6.62 -3.42
C SER A 39 16.23 5.32 -3.36
N PRO A 40 16.50 4.35 -4.23
CA PRO A 40 15.87 3.03 -4.16
C PRO A 40 15.98 2.45 -2.74
N LEU A 41 14.85 2.01 -2.17
CA LEU A 41 14.86 1.38 -0.84
C LEU A 41 15.21 -0.10 -0.97
N CYS A 42 15.95 -0.63 -0.01
CA CYS A 42 16.10 -2.07 0.08
C CYS A 42 14.81 -2.72 0.62
N ASN A 43 14.64 -4.04 0.38
CA ASN A 43 13.45 -4.77 0.82
C ASN A 43 13.18 -4.63 2.34
N ARG A 44 14.24 -4.57 3.15
CA ARG A 44 14.13 -4.41 4.60
C ARG A 44 13.54 -3.06 5.00
N GLU A 45 13.94 -1.99 4.32
CA GLU A 45 13.41 -0.64 4.56
C GLU A 45 11.95 -0.55 4.14
N PHE A 46 11.61 -1.07 2.97
CA PHE A 46 10.23 -1.13 2.51
C PHE A 46 9.34 -1.92 3.49
N ASN A 47 9.77 -3.11 3.91
CA ASN A 47 9.02 -3.91 4.89
C ASN A 47 8.82 -3.16 6.21
N LYS A 48 9.80 -2.36 6.65
CA LYS A 48 9.68 -1.52 7.84
C LYS A 48 8.59 -0.46 7.64
N LEU A 49 8.57 0.25 6.50
CA LEU A 49 7.55 1.26 6.21
C LEU A 49 6.14 0.64 6.12
N VAL A 50 6.02 -0.55 5.54
CA VAL A 50 4.75 -1.30 5.53
C VAL A 50 4.28 -1.60 6.95
N LEU A 51 5.16 -2.12 7.81
CA LEU A 51 4.80 -2.41 9.20
C LEU A 51 4.38 -1.16 9.98
N GLU A 52 5.06 -0.04 9.77
CA GLU A 52 4.69 1.24 10.37
C GLU A 52 3.33 1.71 9.88
N ALA A 53 3.05 1.62 8.56
CA ALA A 53 1.76 1.99 8.00
C ALA A 53 0.62 1.10 8.52
N VAL A 54 0.88 -0.20 8.70
CA VAL A 54 -0.09 -1.14 9.31
C VAL A 54 -0.33 -0.79 10.77
N ASP A 55 0.73 -0.58 11.56
CA ASP A 55 0.60 -0.21 12.97
C ASP A 55 -0.22 1.07 13.15
N GLU A 56 0.11 2.12 12.40
CA GLU A 56 -0.59 3.40 12.44
C GLU A 56 -2.03 3.28 11.93
N GLY A 57 -2.24 2.52 10.86
CA GLY A 57 -3.57 2.26 10.30
C GLY A 57 -4.49 1.57 11.31
N LEU A 58 -3.99 0.54 12.01
CA LEU A 58 -4.75 -0.14 13.06
C LEU A 58 -4.89 0.72 14.33
N SER A 59 -3.87 1.52 14.66
CA SER A 59 -3.92 2.46 15.81
C SER A 59 -5.01 3.52 15.64
N SER A 60 -5.38 3.86 14.41
CA SER A 60 -6.48 4.81 14.15
C SER A 60 -7.84 4.36 14.69
N LEU A 61 -8.01 3.05 14.93
CA LEU A 61 -9.19 2.46 15.57
C LEU A 61 -9.10 2.47 17.11
N GLY A 62 -7.91 2.73 17.66
CA GLY A 62 -7.57 2.66 19.08
C GLY A 62 -6.53 1.56 19.39
N ASP A 63 -5.77 1.76 20.47
CA ASP A 63 -4.69 0.84 20.85
C ASP A 63 -5.19 -0.56 21.26
N SER A 64 -6.31 -0.63 21.98
CA SER A 64 -6.90 -1.92 22.36
C SER A 64 -7.41 -2.71 21.13
N PRO A 65 -8.16 -2.11 20.19
CA PRO A 65 -8.49 -2.75 18.92
C PRO A 65 -7.28 -3.24 18.13
N LYS A 66 -6.22 -2.42 18.00
CA LYS A 66 -4.96 -2.84 17.35
C LYS A 66 -4.38 -4.11 17.98
N GLN A 67 -4.30 -4.16 19.31
CA GLN A 67 -3.80 -5.35 20.02
C GLN A 67 -4.69 -6.58 19.79
N ALA A 68 -6.01 -6.40 19.82
CA ALA A 68 -6.97 -7.48 19.56
C ALA A 68 -6.86 -8.03 18.14
N ILE A 69 -6.68 -7.16 17.14
CA ILE A 69 -6.47 -7.54 15.74
C ILE A 69 -5.18 -8.33 15.60
N TYR A 70 -4.06 -7.86 16.17
CA TYR A 70 -2.80 -8.62 16.13
C TYR A 70 -2.90 -9.97 16.83
N PHE A 71 -3.58 -10.03 17.98
CA PHE A 71 -3.85 -11.29 18.65
C PHE A 71 -4.64 -12.26 17.77
N TYR A 72 -5.69 -11.77 17.09
CA TYR A 72 -6.52 -12.60 16.22
C TYR A 72 -5.76 -13.06 14.96
N LEU A 73 -4.94 -12.19 14.36
CA LEU A 73 -4.04 -12.53 13.25
C LEU A 73 -3.11 -13.69 13.62
N GLU A 74 -2.46 -13.59 14.78
CA GLU A 74 -1.51 -14.61 15.21
C GLU A 74 -2.21 -15.92 15.60
N LYS A 75 -3.35 -15.86 16.30
CA LYS A 75 -4.03 -17.06 16.80
C LYS A 75 -4.81 -17.79 15.73
N THR A 76 -5.54 -17.07 14.88
CA THR A 76 -6.46 -17.64 13.88
C THR A 76 -5.75 -17.87 12.56
N PHE A 77 -5.05 -16.86 12.03
CA PHE A 77 -4.44 -16.91 10.69
C PHE A 77 -2.96 -17.32 10.72
N LYS A 78 -2.38 -17.47 11.93
CA LYS A 78 -0.95 -17.78 12.12
C LYS A 78 -0.05 -16.75 11.42
N ILE A 79 -0.47 -15.49 11.39
CA ILE A 79 0.30 -14.37 10.84
C ILE A 79 0.83 -13.56 12.00
N LYS A 80 2.15 -13.53 12.17
CA LYS A 80 2.79 -12.61 13.11
C LYS A 80 2.89 -11.23 12.47
N ARG A 81 2.89 -10.17 13.31
CA ARG A 81 3.07 -8.79 12.83
C ARG A 81 4.24 -8.65 11.85
N SER A 82 5.41 -9.21 12.17
CA SER A 82 6.61 -9.14 11.33
C SER A 82 6.49 -9.82 9.97
N GLU A 83 5.52 -10.71 9.78
CA GLU A 83 5.34 -11.49 8.55
C GLU A 83 4.39 -10.79 7.56
N ILE A 84 3.63 -9.80 8.02
CA ILE A 84 2.62 -9.07 7.21
C ILE A 84 3.18 -8.58 5.87
N PRO A 85 4.37 -7.94 5.79
CA PRO A 85 4.91 -7.45 4.51
C PRO A 85 5.16 -8.52 3.45
N ASN A 86 5.22 -9.80 3.85
CA ASN A 86 5.43 -10.94 2.96
C ASN A 86 4.16 -11.79 2.79
N ARG A 87 3.09 -11.50 3.52
CA ARG A 87 1.81 -12.24 3.51
C ARG A 87 0.63 -11.28 3.34
N ILE A 88 0.78 -10.32 2.42
CA ILE A 88 -0.19 -9.22 2.22
C ILE A 88 -1.58 -9.73 1.82
N GLU A 89 -1.67 -10.74 0.95
CA GLU A 89 -2.94 -11.33 0.54
C GLU A 89 -3.67 -12.00 1.72
N GLU A 90 -2.95 -12.78 2.51
CA GLU A 90 -3.51 -13.45 3.69
C GLU A 90 -3.91 -12.44 4.78
N PHE A 91 -3.14 -11.36 4.93
CA PHE A 91 -3.49 -10.25 5.81
C PHE A 91 -4.76 -9.52 5.35
N ALA A 92 -4.91 -9.24 4.05
CA ALA A 92 -6.12 -8.63 3.49
C ALA A 92 -7.37 -9.50 3.75
N ASN A 93 -7.27 -10.80 3.47
CA ASN A 93 -8.34 -11.76 3.78
C ASN A 93 -8.66 -11.77 5.29
N ALA A 94 -7.65 -11.75 6.16
CA ALA A 94 -7.88 -11.69 7.59
C ALA A 94 -8.61 -10.41 8.03
N LEU A 95 -8.28 -9.25 7.46
CA LEU A 95 -9.03 -8.01 7.71
C LEU A 95 -10.48 -8.14 7.27
N GLU A 96 -10.74 -8.73 6.10
CA GLU A 96 -12.11 -8.97 5.61
C GLU A 96 -12.89 -9.93 6.52
N GLN A 97 -12.25 -10.95 7.08
CA GLN A 97 -12.91 -11.84 8.06
C GLN A 97 -13.25 -11.13 9.38
N ILE A 98 -12.41 -10.18 9.82
CA ILE A 98 -12.63 -9.42 11.06
C ILE A 98 -13.69 -8.33 10.87
N PHE A 99 -13.61 -7.57 9.77
CA PHE A 99 -14.37 -6.34 9.56
C PHE A 99 -15.46 -6.45 8.49
N GLY A 100 -15.54 -7.58 7.79
CA GLY A 100 -16.37 -7.71 6.60
C GLY A 100 -16.02 -6.64 5.57
N HIS A 101 -17.05 -6.05 4.97
CA HIS A 101 -16.93 -4.93 4.03
C HIS A 101 -16.16 -3.71 4.59
N GLY A 102 -16.11 -3.56 5.92
CA GLY A 102 -15.38 -2.48 6.59
C GLY A 102 -13.85 -2.58 6.43
N ALA A 103 -13.33 -3.76 6.07
CA ALA A 103 -11.89 -3.98 5.85
C ALA A 103 -11.31 -3.01 4.82
N LYS A 104 -12.09 -2.67 3.77
CA LYS A 104 -11.69 -1.71 2.74
C LYS A 104 -11.28 -0.36 3.32
N LEU A 105 -11.95 0.12 4.37
CA LEU A 105 -11.59 1.40 5.00
C LEU A 105 -10.23 1.32 5.70
N VAL A 106 -9.94 0.19 6.34
CA VAL A 106 -8.65 -0.07 7.00
C VAL A 106 -7.55 -0.20 5.95
N GLU A 107 -7.77 -0.96 4.88
CA GLU A 107 -6.85 -1.08 3.75
C GLU A 107 -6.52 0.28 3.13
N ILE A 108 -7.54 1.09 2.86
CA ILE A 108 -7.37 2.45 2.33
C ILE A 108 -6.53 3.31 3.26
N GLN A 109 -6.75 3.22 4.57
CA GLN A 109 -5.96 3.97 5.54
C GLN A 109 -4.49 3.54 5.54
N ILE A 110 -4.21 2.24 5.47
CA ILE A 110 -2.85 1.71 5.39
C ILE A 110 -2.17 2.16 4.10
N MET A 111 -2.85 2.11 2.95
CA MET A 111 -2.30 2.56 1.67
C MET A 111 -1.90 4.03 1.70
N LYS A 112 -2.73 4.89 2.29
CA LYS A 112 -2.43 6.33 2.46
C LYS A 112 -1.20 6.55 3.33
N LEU A 113 -1.14 5.89 4.49
CA LEU A 113 0.01 6.01 5.39
C LEU A 113 1.29 5.51 4.73
N LEU A 114 1.20 4.41 3.96
CA LEU A 114 2.35 3.91 3.21
C LEU A 114 2.78 4.92 2.14
N TYR A 115 1.83 5.51 1.39
CA TYR A 115 2.10 6.55 0.39
C TYR A 115 2.84 7.75 1.01
N GLU A 116 2.38 8.24 2.15
CA GLU A 116 3.01 9.34 2.88
C GLU A 116 4.44 9.00 3.31
N LYS A 117 4.68 7.75 3.72
CA LYS A 117 5.99 7.26 4.17
C LYS A 117 6.99 7.07 3.04
N VAL A 118 6.55 6.51 1.91
CA VAL A 118 7.42 6.30 0.73
C VAL A 118 7.61 7.59 -0.09
N GLY A 119 6.76 8.59 0.15
CA GLY A 119 6.72 9.87 -0.57
C GLY A 119 6.15 9.73 -1.98
N GLN A 120 6.22 10.80 -2.78
CA GLN A 120 5.81 10.80 -4.20
C GLN A 120 6.72 9.94 -5.11
N ALA A 121 7.52 9.03 -4.54
CA ALA A 121 8.41 8.11 -5.24
C ALA A 121 7.68 7.15 -6.19
N PHE A 122 6.37 7.02 -6.00
CA PHE A 122 5.54 6.04 -6.66
C PHE A 122 4.21 6.71 -7.02
N VAL A 123 3.74 6.47 -8.24
CA VAL A 123 2.41 6.89 -8.68
C VAL A 123 1.68 5.64 -9.15
N TYR A 124 0.57 5.32 -8.48
CA TYR A 124 -0.29 4.21 -8.86
C TYR A 124 -1.55 4.74 -9.55
N PHE A 125 -1.77 4.28 -10.78
CA PHE A 125 -3.02 4.46 -11.49
C PHE A 125 -3.64 3.08 -11.67
N PRO A 126 -4.73 2.74 -10.96
CA PRO A 126 -5.38 1.46 -11.17
C PRO A 126 -5.98 1.41 -12.58
N GLU A 127 -5.89 0.27 -13.26
CA GLU A 127 -6.44 0.08 -14.61
C GLU A 127 -7.99 0.05 -14.62
N LYS A 128 -8.59 -0.19 -13.46
CA LYS A 128 -10.04 -0.22 -13.23
C LYS A 128 -10.39 0.72 -12.08
N ASP A 129 -11.67 1.09 -11.95
CA ASP A 129 -12.16 1.95 -10.87
C ASP A 129 -12.03 1.33 -9.46
N ASP A 130 -11.56 0.08 -9.36
CA ASP A 130 -11.33 -0.64 -8.12
C ASP A 130 -9.87 -0.57 -7.69
N LEU A 131 -9.60 0.12 -6.59
CA LEU A 131 -8.28 0.11 -5.94
C LEU A 131 -8.16 -1.14 -5.06
N LEU A 132 -7.37 -2.11 -5.49
CA LEU A 132 -7.13 -3.34 -4.74
C LEU A 132 -5.88 -3.21 -3.87
N PHE A 133 -6.04 -3.48 -2.57
CA PHE A 133 -4.96 -3.38 -1.59
C PHE A 133 -3.73 -4.21 -1.98
N THR A 134 -3.94 -5.46 -2.38
CA THR A 134 -2.85 -6.36 -2.81
C THR A 134 -2.11 -5.83 -4.03
N GLU A 135 -2.82 -5.32 -5.03
CA GLU A 135 -2.23 -4.79 -6.26
C GLU A 135 -1.42 -3.52 -5.98
N TYR A 136 -1.94 -2.64 -5.13
CA TYR A 136 -1.22 -1.44 -4.68
C TYR A 136 0.08 -1.80 -3.96
N MET A 137 0.05 -2.77 -3.05
CA MET A 137 1.21 -3.19 -2.27
C MET A 137 2.29 -3.83 -3.16
N GLU A 138 1.90 -4.67 -4.12
CA GLU A 138 2.83 -5.24 -5.09
C GLU A 138 3.43 -4.17 -6.01
N ALA A 139 2.62 -3.25 -6.52
CA ALA A 139 3.11 -2.16 -7.37
C ALA A 139 4.09 -1.25 -6.61
N ALA A 140 3.78 -0.91 -5.34
CA ALA A 140 4.69 -0.15 -4.49
C ALA A 140 6.01 -0.91 -4.27
N ARG A 141 5.95 -2.22 -4.02
CA ARG A 141 7.13 -3.06 -3.84
C ARG A 141 8.02 -3.08 -5.08
N CYS A 142 7.43 -3.25 -6.27
CA CYS A 142 8.14 -3.32 -7.54
C CYS A 142 8.81 -2.01 -7.96
N GLN A 143 8.17 -0.86 -7.71
CA GLN A 143 8.69 0.43 -8.15
C GLN A 143 9.73 1.03 -7.19
N ILE A 144 9.64 0.69 -5.90
CA ILE A 144 10.53 1.23 -4.86
C ILE A 144 11.79 0.37 -4.68
N ILE A 145 11.70 -0.94 -4.93
CA ILE A 145 12.84 -1.85 -4.85
C ILE A 145 13.38 -2.05 -6.28
N PRO A 146 14.60 -1.60 -6.60
CA PRO A 146 15.18 -1.81 -7.92
C PRO A 146 15.36 -3.32 -8.12
N THR A 147 14.74 -3.85 -9.18
CA THR A 147 14.89 -5.25 -9.59
C THR A 147 16.27 -5.41 -10.22
N SER A 148 17.31 -5.52 -9.40
CA SER A 148 18.65 -5.88 -9.85
C SER A 148 19.16 -7.07 -9.05
N LEU A 149 18.61 -8.27 -9.30
CA LEU A 149 19.26 -9.59 -9.13
C LEU A 149 18.24 -10.73 -9.32
N SER A 150 17.87 -11.00 -10.57
CA SER A 150 17.35 -12.31 -10.97
C SER A 150 17.67 -12.63 -12.43
N LEU A 151 18.93 -12.50 -12.84
CA LEU A 151 19.44 -13.07 -14.09
C LEU A 151 20.97 -13.18 -14.06
N SER A 152 21.49 -14.12 -13.26
CA SER A 152 22.85 -14.64 -13.46
C SER A 152 23.01 -16.01 -12.78
N ALA A 153 22.23 -17.00 -13.22
CA ALA A 153 22.52 -18.41 -12.91
C ALA A 153 21.90 -19.36 -13.95
N SER A 154 22.08 -19.08 -15.24
CA SER A 154 21.83 -20.08 -16.29
C SER A 154 22.42 -19.64 -17.63
N HIS A 155 23.74 -19.54 -17.72
CA HIS A 155 24.50 -19.82 -18.95
C HIS A 155 26.00 -19.82 -18.62
N ALA A 156 26.50 -21.00 -18.25
CA ALA A 156 27.87 -21.39 -18.57
C ALA A 156 27.75 -22.81 -19.13
N ARG A 157 27.86 -22.90 -20.46
CA ARG A 157 28.20 -24.13 -21.17
C ARG A 157 29.69 -24.33 -21.08
#